data_AF-A0A660MBX8-F1
#
_entry.id   AF-A0A660MBX8-F1
#
_cell.length_a   1.000
_cell.length_b   1.000
_cell.length_c   1.000
_cell.angle_alpha   90.00
_cell.angle_beta   90.00
_cell.angle_gamma   90.00
#
_symmetry.space_group_name_H-M   'P 1'
#
loop_
_entity.id
_entity.type
_entity.pdbx_description
1 polymer ?
#
loop_
_entity_poly.entity_id
_entity_poly.type
_entity_poly.pdbx_seq_one_letter_code
_entity_poly.pdbx_strand_id
1 'polypeptide(L)'
;DADSALNLLLQHYQTKTLNGYGIADDDPAIRPAGCLLQYLYDTHKQTLPPLAPPQRENRDDSLTIDAASRRNLELEYTLGGDAKRSLIGSINHCQTPAGSRNLKRWINRPLRDHTAIAARHDAVAALLASNERDALRDSLRHSADIERITTRIALGSARPREL
;
A
#
# COMPACT_ATOMS: atom_id res chain seq x y z
N ASP A 1 -9.07 7.30 -25.20
CA ASP A 1 -10.54 7.29 -24.96
C ASP A 1 -10.86 6.24 -23.88
N ALA A 2 -12.12 6.04 -23.50
CA ALA A 2 -12.51 5.04 -22.49
C ALA A 2 -12.22 3.61 -22.95
N ASP A 3 -12.56 3.31 -24.20
CA ASP A 3 -12.49 1.96 -24.76
C ASP A 3 -11.04 1.47 -24.87
N SER A 4 -10.11 2.35 -25.29
CA SER A 4 -8.68 2.03 -25.32
C SER A 4 -8.13 1.79 -23.91
N ALA A 5 -8.56 2.57 -22.93
CA ALA A 5 -8.16 2.40 -21.54
C ALA A 5 -8.65 1.07 -20.95
N LEU A 6 -9.91 0.71 -21.22
CA LEU A 6 -10.48 -0.58 -20.83
C LEU A 6 -9.72 -1.74 -21.49
N ASN A 7 -9.53 -1.68 -22.81
CA ASN A 7 -8.80 -2.72 -23.56
C ASN A 7 -7.38 -2.92 -23.02
N LEU A 8 -6.67 -1.84 -22.69
CA LEU A 8 -5.34 -1.91 -22.09
C LEU A 8 -5.35 -2.62 -20.73
N LEU A 9 -6.32 -2.30 -19.87
CA LEU A 9 -6.48 -2.95 -18.56
C LEU A 9 -6.82 -4.43 -18.71
N LEU A 10 -7.78 -4.78 -19.58
CA LEU A 10 -8.18 -6.17 -19.84
C LEU A 10 -7.01 -7.01 -20.37
N GLN A 11 -6.23 -6.45 -21.28
CA GLN A 11 -5.03 -7.09 -21.83
C GLN A 11 -3.95 -7.28 -20.76
N HIS A 12 -3.68 -6.25 -19.95
CA HIS A 12 -2.67 -6.32 -18.90
C HIS A 12 -3.00 -7.35 -17.83
N TYR A 13 -4.24 -7.37 -17.35
CA TYR A 13 -4.69 -8.31 -16.32
C TYR A 13 -5.15 -9.67 -16.90
N GLN A 14 -5.10 -9.85 -18.21
CA GLN A 14 -5.50 -11.08 -18.92
C GLN A 14 -6.93 -11.54 -18.56
N THR A 15 -7.86 -10.58 -18.47
CA THR A 15 -9.27 -10.85 -18.15
C THR A 15 -10.18 -10.37 -19.27
N LYS A 16 -11.41 -10.91 -19.33
CA LYS A 16 -12.43 -10.48 -20.31
C LYS A 16 -13.25 -9.29 -19.83
N THR A 17 -13.33 -9.08 -18.51
CA THR A 17 -14.12 -8.03 -17.86
C THR A 17 -13.45 -7.63 -16.55
N LEU A 18 -13.63 -6.39 -16.11
CA LEU A 18 -13.14 -5.95 -14.79
C LEU A 18 -14.15 -6.22 -13.65
N ASN A 19 -15.33 -6.76 -13.97
CA ASN A 19 -16.39 -7.06 -13.00
C ASN A 19 -15.94 -7.96 -11.84
N GLY A 20 -15.03 -8.91 -12.10
CA GLY A 20 -14.44 -9.76 -11.05
C GLY A 20 -13.63 -9.00 -10.00
N TYR A 21 -13.24 -7.76 -10.32
CA TYR A 21 -12.57 -6.82 -9.41
C TYR A 21 -13.52 -5.78 -8.81
N GLY A 22 -14.84 -5.90 -9.08
CA GLY A 22 -15.86 -4.95 -8.63
C GLY A 22 -15.85 -3.62 -9.39
N ILE A 23 -15.30 -3.60 -10.61
CA ILE A 23 -15.21 -2.42 -11.47
C ILE A 23 -16.04 -2.72 -12.73
N ALA A 24 -17.10 -1.94 -12.95
CA ALA A 24 -17.91 -2.05 -14.15
C ALA A 24 -17.16 -1.51 -15.37
N ASP A 25 -17.47 -2.02 -16.56
CA ASP A 25 -16.78 -1.64 -17.81
C ASP A 25 -17.03 -0.16 -18.22
N ASP A 26 -18.03 0.50 -17.63
CA ASP A 26 -18.33 1.93 -17.79
C ASP A 26 -17.90 2.79 -16.57
N ASP A 27 -17.18 2.21 -15.61
CA ASP A 27 -16.76 2.92 -14.39
C ASP A 27 -15.85 4.12 -14.74
N PRO A 28 -16.10 5.32 -14.17
CA PRO A 28 -15.31 6.52 -14.45
C PRO A 28 -13.82 6.37 -14.09
N ALA A 29 -13.45 5.40 -13.24
CA ALA A 29 -12.06 5.11 -12.89
C ALA A 29 -11.26 4.43 -14.02
N ILE A 30 -11.91 3.88 -15.05
CA ILE A 30 -11.24 3.19 -16.16
C ILE A 30 -10.27 4.11 -16.90
N ARG A 31 -10.73 5.31 -17.26
CA ARG A 31 -9.91 6.30 -18.01
C ARG A 31 -8.62 6.66 -17.27
N PRO A 32 -8.65 7.13 -16.00
CA PRO A 32 -7.42 7.44 -15.28
C PRO A 32 -6.56 6.20 -15.02
N ALA A 33 -7.16 5.04 -14.74
CA ALA A 33 -6.39 3.80 -14.54
C ALA A 33 -5.64 3.37 -15.81
N GLY A 34 -6.29 3.40 -16.98
CA GLY A 34 -5.65 3.12 -18.25
C GLY A 34 -4.58 4.15 -18.61
N CYS A 35 -4.80 5.43 -18.31
CA CYS A 35 -3.77 6.47 -18.49
C CYS A 35 -2.53 6.20 -17.64
N LEU A 36 -2.71 5.84 -16.36
CA LEU A 36 -1.61 5.49 -15.46
C LEU A 36 -0.85 4.26 -15.98
N LEU A 37 -1.58 3.23 -16.43
CA LEU A 37 -0.97 2.02 -16.97
C LEU A 37 -0.20 2.28 -18.28
N GLN A 38 -0.75 3.11 -19.17
CA GLN A 38 -0.05 3.53 -20.38
C GLN A 38 1.25 4.27 -20.04
N TYR A 39 1.19 5.19 -19.08
CA TYR A 39 2.38 5.91 -18.61
C TYR A 39 3.44 4.96 -18.04
N LEU A 40 3.04 3.91 -17.32
CA LEU A 40 3.97 2.88 -16.84
C LEU A 40 4.64 2.14 -17.99
N TYR A 41 3.91 1.76 -19.05
CA TYR A 41 4.50 1.16 -20.25
C TYR A 41 5.45 2.10 -20.98
N ASP A 42 5.11 3.39 -21.07
CA ASP A 42 5.93 4.39 -21.77
C ASP A 42 7.25 4.68 -21.01
N THR A 43 7.20 4.69 -19.68
CA THR A 43 8.35 4.99 -18.81
C THR A 43 9.23 3.78 -18.56
N HIS A 44 8.63 2.61 -18.35
CA HIS A 44 9.33 1.36 -18.16
C HIS A 44 9.31 0.59 -19.49
N LYS A 45 10.30 0.86 -20.34
CA LYS A 45 10.51 0.23 -21.67
C LYS A 45 10.77 -1.29 -21.66
N GLN A 46 10.50 -1.96 -20.54
CA GLN A 46 10.60 -3.41 -20.34
C GLN A 46 9.21 -3.95 -19.99
N THR A 47 9.03 -5.27 -20.00
CA THR A 47 7.80 -5.90 -19.52
C THR A 47 7.53 -5.46 -18.08
N LEU A 48 6.37 -4.83 -17.84
CA LEU A 48 5.96 -4.48 -16.49
C LEU A 48 5.86 -5.75 -15.64
N PRO A 49 6.31 -5.70 -14.37
CA PRO A 49 6.08 -6.79 -13.43
C PRO A 49 4.57 -6.98 -13.24
N PRO A 50 4.12 -8.18 -12.81
CA PRO A 50 2.73 -8.40 -12.48
C PRO A 50 2.27 -7.37 -11.44
N LEU A 51 1.34 -6.50 -11.84
CA LEU A 51 0.68 -5.60 -10.92
C LEU A 51 -0.37 -6.38 -10.16
N ALA A 52 -0.54 -6.05 -8.87
CA ALA A 52 -1.67 -6.56 -8.12
C ALA A 52 -2.97 -6.14 -8.85
N PRO A 53 -4.00 -7.02 -8.87
CA PRO A 53 -5.26 -6.66 -9.50
C PRO A 53 -5.82 -5.35 -8.95
N PRO A 54 -6.49 -4.55 -9.79
CA PRO A 54 -7.04 -3.27 -9.35
C PRO A 54 -8.10 -3.54 -8.29
N GLN A 55 -8.12 -2.71 -7.25
CA GLN A 55 -9.15 -2.77 -6.22
C GLN A 55 -9.88 -1.44 -6.16
N ARG A 56 -11.21 -1.50 -6.10
CA ARG A 56 -12.03 -0.32 -5.87
C ARG A 56 -11.91 0.09 -4.42
N GLU A 57 -11.47 1.31 -4.18
CA GLU A 57 -11.47 1.89 -2.84
C GLU A 57 -12.80 2.59 -2.58
N ASN A 58 -13.58 2.10 -1.59
CA ASN A 58 -14.78 2.80 -1.16
C ASN A 58 -14.44 3.80 -0.06
N ARG A 59 -15.01 5.00 -0.14
CA ARG A 59 -14.84 6.03 0.89
C ARG A 59 -15.34 5.57 2.25
N ASP A 60 -16.33 4.67 2.28
CA ASP A 60 -16.92 4.16 3.51
C ASP A 60 -16.10 3.08 4.22
N ASP A 61 -15.05 2.56 3.60
CA ASP A 61 -14.18 1.56 4.23
C ASP A 61 -13.25 2.18 5.29
N SER A 62 -13.07 3.51 5.22
CA SER A 62 -12.14 4.24 6.08
C SER A 62 -12.68 5.57 6.57
N LEU A 63 -12.17 6.03 7.71
CA LEU A 63 -12.46 7.36 8.20
C LEU A 63 -11.87 8.39 7.22
N THR A 64 -12.73 9.25 6.67
CA THR A 64 -12.27 10.36 5.83
C THR A 64 -11.67 11.44 6.72
N ILE A 65 -10.39 11.72 6.53
CA ILE A 65 -9.68 12.82 7.20
C ILE A 65 -9.29 13.82 6.10
N ASP A 66 -9.84 15.03 6.17
CA ASP A 66 -9.52 16.06 5.19
C ASP A 66 -8.06 16.53 5.32
N ALA A 67 -7.57 17.22 4.29
CA ALA A 67 -6.17 17.65 4.22
C ALA A 67 -5.77 18.60 5.36
N ALA A 68 -6.66 19.48 5.81
CA ALA A 68 -6.38 20.40 6.91
C ALA A 68 -6.31 19.63 8.24
N SER A 69 -7.24 18.71 8.48
CA SER A 69 -7.22 17.81 9.64
C SER A 69 -5.95 16.94 9.67
N ARG A 70 -5.55 16.32 8.55
CA ARG A 70 -4.30 15.53 8.47
C ARG A 70 -3.06 16.36 8.80
N ARG A 71 -3.03 17.63 8.36
CA ARG A 71 -1.94 18.56 8.65
C ARG A 71 -1.94 19.01 10.12
N ASN A 72 -3.10 19.37 10.66
CA ASN A 72 -3.23 19.87 12.03
C ASN A 72 -3.01 18.76 13.07
N LEU A 73 -3.32 17.52 12.73
CA LEU A 73 -2.99 16.34 13.54
C LEU A 73 -1.51 15.92 13.42
N GLU A 74 -0.73 16.59 12.57
CA GLU A 74 0.69 16.34 12.35
C GLU A 74 0.98 14.85 12.12
N LEU A 75 0.18 14.19 11.26
CA LEU A 75 0.25 12.72 11.12
C LEU A 75 1.63 12.26 10.65
N GLU A 76 2.17 12.88 9.59
CA GLU A 76 3.47 12.53 9.00
C GLU A 76 4.55 13.57 9.26
N TYR A 77 4.18 14.84 9.32
CA TYR A 77 5.06 15.98 9.53
C TYR A 77 4.41 16.95 10.50
N THR A 78 5.20 17.62 11.33
CA THR A 78 4.72 18.76 12.11
C THR A 78 4.35 19.94 11.20
N LEU A 79 3.65 20.95 11.74
CA LEU A 79 3.37 22.20 11.04
C LEU A 79 4.65 22.92 10.58
N GLY A 80 5.76 22.71 11.30
CA GLY A 80 7.11 23.18 10.94
C GLY A 80 7.88 22.27 9.99
N GLY A 81 7.29 21.16 9.54
CA GLY A 81 7.90 20.23 8.57
C GLY A 81 8.79 19.12 9.17
N ASP A 82 8.82 18.95 10.49
CA ASP A 82 9.63 17.92 11.13
C ASP A 82 8.91 16.55 11.07
N ALA A 83 9.54 15.57 10.42
CA ALA A 83 9.00 14.21 10.31
C ALA A 83 9.21 13.36 11.57
N LYS A 84 10.20 13.67 12.42
CA LYS A 84 10.51 12.87 13.62
C LYS A 84 9.56 13.18 14.77
N ARG A 85 9.10 14.43 14.85
CA ARG A 85 8.19 14.92 15.91
C ARG A 85 6.71 14.74 15.57
N SER A 86 6.38 14.21 14.40
CA SER A 86 5.01 13.86 14.01
C SER A 86 4.48 12.65 14.78
N LEU A 87 3.19 12.37 14.65
CA LEU A 87 2.57 11.17 15.23
C LEU A 87 3.31 9.91 14.76
N ILE A 88 3.44 9.73 13.43
CA ILE A 88 4.13 8.59 12.83
C ILE A 88 5.60 8.54 13.28
N GLY A 89 6.29 9.69 13.33
CA GLY A 89 7.67 9.76 13.81
C GLY A 89 7.82 9.24 15.24
N SER A 90 6.82 9.51 16.09
CA SER A 90 6.80 9.13 17.50
C SER A 90 6.46 7.66 17.72
N ILE A 91 5.56 7.06 16.92
CA ILE A 91 5.07 5.68 17.15
C ILE A 91 5.75 4.62 16.29
N ASN A 92 6.48 5.02 15.24
CA ASN A 92 7.09 4.07 14.30
C ASN A 92 8.34 3.41 14.87
N HIS A 93 8.13 2.29 15.57
CA HIS A 93 9.19 1.40 16.07
C HIS A 93 9.25 0.06 15.30
N CYS A 94 8.76 0.04 14.07
CA CYS A 94 8.81 -1.15 13.20
C CYS A 94 10.27 -1.55 12.93
N GLN A 95 10.52 -2.86 12.84
CA GLN A 95 11.87 -3.39 12.60
C GLN A 95 12.20 -3.55 11.11
N THR A 96 11.22 -3.39 10.23
CA THR A 96 11.39 -3.50 8.78
C THR A 96 10.86 -2.24 8.06
N PRO A 97 11.47 -1.85 6.93
CA PRO A 97 10.94 -0.76 6.10
C PRO A 97 9.51 -1.02 5.61
N ALA A 98 9.17 -2.27 5.30
CA ALA A 98 7.81 -2.67 4.92
C ALA A 98 6.81 -2.43 6.07
N GLY A 99 7.18 -2.79 7.31
CA GLY A 99 6.39 -2.51 8.50
C GLY A 99 6.14 -1.01 8.69
N SER A 100 7.18 -0.18 8.57
CA SER A 100 7.03 1.28 8.66
C SER A 100 6.10 1.84 7.58
N ARG A 101 6.22 1.38 6.32
CA ARG A 101 5.28 1.78 5.25
C ARG A 101 3.86 1.35 5.56
N ASN A 102 3.67 0.14 6.09
CA ASN A 102 2.34 -0.36 6.44
C ASN A 102 1.70 0.44 7.58
N LEU A 103 2.46 0.78 8.63
CA LEU A 103 2.00 1.64 9.71
C LEU A 103 1.56 3.01 9.17
N LYS A 104 2.37 3.62 8.29
CA LYS A 104 2.00 4.88 7.61
C LYS A 104 0.70 4.74 6.83
N ARG A 105 0.50 3.64 6.09
CA ARG A 105 -0.77 3.36 5.38
C ARG A 105 -1.95 3.29 6.35
N TRP A 106 -1.81 2.58 7.48
CA TRP A 106 -2.88 2.42 8.46
C TRP A 106 -3.27 3.72 9.16
N ILE A 107 -2.30 4.55 9.55
CA ILE A 107 -2.58 5.84 10.20
C ILE A 107 -3.29 6.79 9.24
N ASN A 108 -2.91 6.79 7.97
CA ASN A 108 -3.51 7.66 6.97
C ASN A 108 -4.85 7.15 6.41
N ARG A 109 -5.21 5.90 6.68
CA ARG A 109 -6.48 5.29 6.28
C ARG A 109 -7.05 4.46 7.44
N PRO A 110 -7.56 5.11 8.50
CA PRO A 110 -8.14 4.40 9.64
C PRO A 110 -9.35 3.59 9.20
N LEU A 111 -9.44 2.34 9.65
CA LEU A 111 -10.54 1.44 9.29
C LEU A 111 -11.87 1.90 9.90
N ARG A 112 -12.98 1.60 9.22
CA ARG A 112 -14.34 1.67 9.78
C ARG A 112 -14.93 0.30 10.14
N ASP A 113 -14.37 -0.77 9.57
CA ASP A 113 -14.79 -2.14 9.87
C ASP A 113 -14.36 -2.55 11.28
N HIS A 114 -15.34 -2.65 12.18
CA HIS A 114 -15.14 -3.08 13.56
C HIS A 114 -14.56 -4.49 13.69
N THR A 115 -14.87 -5.39 12.75
CA THR A 115 -14.35 -6.76 12.77
C THR A 115 -12.85 -6.76 12.48
N ALA A 116 -12.42 -6.04 11.44
CA ALA A 116 -11.01 -5.88 11.12
C ALA A 116 -10.24 -5.12 12.21
N ILE A 117 -10.88 -4.14 12.86
CA ILE A 117 -10.30 -3.45 14.03
C ILE A 117 -10.10 -4.44 15.17
N ALA A 118 -11.14 -5.20 15.55
CA ALA A 118 -11.07 -6.19 16.62
C ALA A 118 -9.96 -7.23 16.36
N ALA A 119 -9.87 -7.75 15.14
CA ALA A 119 -8.81 -8.69 14.76
C ALA A 119 -7.38 -8.11 14.96
N ARG A 120 -7.19 -6.80 14.72
CA ARG A 120 -5.91 -6.13 15.02
C ARG A 120 -5.66 -6.02 16.53
N HIS A 121 -6.69 -5.71 17.32
CA HIS A 121 -6.58 -5.66 18.78
C HIS A 121 -6.24 -7.04 19.35
N ASP A 122 -6.89 -8.10 18.87
CA ASP A 122 -6.64 -9.48 19.31
C ASP A 122 -5.20 -9.91 18.98
N ALA A 123 -4.72 -9.61 17.78
CA ALA A 123 -3.33 -9.89 17.40
C ALA A 123 -2.31 -9.18 18.30
N VAL A 124 -2.57 -7.91 18.66
CA VAL A 124 -1.71 -7.16 19.59
C VAL A 124 -1.78 -7.76 20.99
N ALA A 125 -2.97 -8.11 21.48
CA ALA A 125 -3.14 -8.72 22.80
C ALA A 125 -2.43 -10.07 22.90
N ALA A 126 -2.53 -10.91 21.87
CA ALA A 126 -1.83 -12.19 21.81
C ALA A 126 -0.30 -12.02 21.85
N LEU A 127 0.25 -11.06 21.10
CA LEU A 127 1.69 -10.77 21.09
C LEU A 127 2.18 -10.19 22.42
N LEU A 128 1.34 -9.43 23.13
CA LEU A 128 1.67 -8.95 24.47
C LEU A 128 1.64 -10.08 25.51
N ALA A 129 0.72 -11.04 25.36
CA ALA A 129 0.59 -12.17 26.25
C ALA A 129 1.68 -13.23 26.05
N SER A 130 2.23 -13.41 24.84
CA SER A 130 3.21 -14.45 24.55
C SER A 130 4.60 -14.18 25.14
N ASN A 131 4.92 -12.93 25.50
CA ASN A 131 6.26 -12.49 25.92
C ASN A 131 7.38 -12.77 24.88
N GLU A 132 7.03 -13.05 23.62
CA GLU A 132 7.97 -13.33 22.52
C GLU A 132 8.33 -12.08 21.71
N ARG A 133 7.83 -10.92 22.13
CA ARG A 133 7.95 -9.66 21.39
C ARG A 133 9.39 -9.35 20.98
N ASP A 134 10.36 -9.50 21.88
CA ASP A 134 11.74 -9.13 21.59
C ASP A 134 12.41 -10.12 20.63
N ALA A 135 12.20 -11.42 20.83
CA ALA A 135 12.67 -12.46 19.90
C ALA A 135 12.11 -12.28 18.48
N LEU A 136 10.81 -11.94 18.37
CA LEU A 136 10.18 -11.63 17.10
C LEU A 136 10.78 -10.38 16.46
N ARG A 137 10.99 -9.32 17.24
CA ARG A 137 11.58 -8.07 16.75
C ARG A 137 12.99 -8.29 16.21
N ASP A 138 13.80 -9.07 16.91
CA ASP A 138 15.16 -9.37 16.47
C ASP A 138 15.18 -10.22 15.20
N SER A 139 14.26 -11.18 15.08
CA SER A 139 14.09 -11.96 13.84
C SER A 139 13.68 -11.06 12.66
N LEU A 140 12.74 -10.13 12.88
CA LEU A 140 12.30 -9.18 11.86
C LEU A 140 13.37 -8.16 11.46
N ARG A 141 14.24 -7.73 12.39
CA ARG A 141 15.31 -6.75 12.10
C ARG A 141 16.26 -7.22 11.00
N HIS A 142 16.50 -8.52 10.92
CA HIS A 142 17.39 -9.12 9.92
C HIS A 142 16.66 -9.47 8.61
N SER A 143 15.35 -9.22 8.53
CA SER A 143 14.57 -9.49 7.33
C SER A 143 14.80 -8.39 6.28
N ALA A 144 15.12 -8.80 5.06
CA ALA A 144 15.27 -7.88 3.93
C ALA A 144 13.91 -7.26 3.54
N ASP A 145 13.95 -6.15 2.81
CA ASP A 145 12.74 -5.51 2.25
C ASP A 145 12.25 -6.28 1.02
N ILE A 146 11.68 -7.47 1.25
CA ILE A 146 11.27 -8.43 0.21
C ILE A 146 10.31 -7.77 -0.79
N GLU A 147 9.32 -6.98 -0.31
CA GLU A 147 8.36 -6.25 -1.16
C GLU A 147 9.08 -5.45 -2.27
N ARG A 148 10.13 -4.72 -1.91
CA ARG A 148 10.90 -3.91 -2.86
C ARG A 148 11.91 -4.72 -3.67
N ILE A 149 12.51 -5.76 -3.09
CA ILE A 149 13.45 -6.64 -3.80
C ILE A 149 12.71 -7.38 -4.91
N THR A 150 11.56 -8.00 -4.62
CA THR A 150 10.73 -8.68 -5.62
C THR A 150 10.31 -7.72 -6.74
N THR A 151 9.93 -6.50 -6.40
CA THR A 151 9.60 -5.46 -7.41
C THR A 151 10.81 -5.14 -8.30
N ARG A 152 12.02 -4.98 -7.73
CA ARG A 152 13.24 -4.72 -8.52
C ARG A 152 13.65 -5.89 -9.39
N ILE A 153 13.53 -7.13 -8.88
CA ILE A 153 13.80 -8.35 -9.66
C ILE A 153 12.88 -8.39 -10.87
N ALA A 154 11.59 -8.19 -10.65
CA ALA A 154 10.60 -8.23 -11.71
C ALA A 154 10.76 -7.07 -12.72
N LEU A 155 11.32 -5.93 -12.30
CA LEU A 155 11.73 -4.81 -13.17
C LEU A 155 13.14 -4.95 -13.76
N GLY A 156 13.83 -6.08 -13.58
CA GLY A 156 15.19 -6.29 -14.11
C GLY A 156 16.25 -5.33 -13.55
N SER A 157 16.01 -4.73 -12.38
CA SER A 157 16.84 -3.68 -11.77
C SER A 157 17.43 -4.08 -10.41
N ALA A 158 17.26 -5.34 -10.01
CA ALA A 158 17.85 -5.89 -8.80
C ALA A 158 19.38 -5.97 -8.88
N ARG A 159 20.05 -5.73 -7.76
CA ARG A 159 21.52 -5.80 -7.66
C ARG A 159 21.97 -7.15 -7.12
N PRO A 160 23.20 -7.62 -7.41
CA PRO A 160 23.70 -8.92 -6.92
C PRO A 160 23.69 -9.09 -5.39
N ARG A 161 23.75 -8.00 -4.62
CA ARG A 161 23.67 -8.04 -3.15
C ARG A 161 22.25 -8.29 -2.61
N GLU A 162 21.26 -8.27 -3.48
CA GLU A 162 19.83 -8.43 -3.15
C GLU A 162 19.30 -9.84 -3.48
N LEU A 163 20.18 -10.72 -3.99
CA LEU A 163 19.92 -12.11 -4.37
C LEU A 163 20.61 -13.07 -3.40
#